data_AF-A0A194XNZ6-F1
#
_entry.id   AF-A0A194XNZ6-F1
#
_cell.length_a   1.000
_cell.length_b   1.000
_cell.length_c   1.000
_cell.angle_alpha   90.00
_cell.angle_beta   90.00
_cell.angle_gamma   90.00
#
_symmetry.space_group_name_H-M   'P 1'
#
loop_
_entity.id
_entity.type
_entity.pdbx_description
1 polymer ?
#
loop_
_entity_poly.entity_id
_entity_poly.type
_entity_poly.pdbx_seq_one_letter_code
_entity_poly.pdbx_strand_id
1 'polypeptide(L)'
;MSFGFGVGDFITVSTLTLKLYRSFKGAPGEFQELSRQLESLHIVLADLNDQIHNPNSLLNLDGTTRHAELNTIHDNLVQTMEELEDIHERHQRMGRIAWSRFKLGLRDLATLRAKLTVQITTLNGFMGSLTLGALGRMEPMLQRIYELLEERVTGNRVMAQTILSAASCPDDSG
;
A
#
# COMPACT_ATOMS: atom_id res chain seq x y z
N MET A 1 -25.15 4.34 6.43
CA MET A 1 -23.91 5.15 6.35
C MET A 1 -23.00 4.47 5.36
N SER A 2 -22.66 5.16 4.27
CA SER A 2 -21.89 4.60 3.16
C SER A 2 -20.44 4.39 3.60
N PHE A 3 -20.10 3.18 4.05
CA PHE A 3 -18.75 2.67 3.81
C PHE A 3 -18.59 2.71 2.30
N GLY A 4 -17.88 3.73 1.81
CA GLY A 4 -17.52 3.79 0.40
C GLY A 4 -16.87 2.47 0.02
N PHE A 5 -17.25 1.97 -1.15
CA PHE A 5 -16.40 1.20 -2.05
C PHE A 5 -14.92 1.09 -1.59
N GLY A 6 -14.27 -0.07 -1.43
CA GLY A 6 -14.63 -1.43 -1.83
C GLY A 6 -13.65 -2.42 -1.19
N VAL A 7 -13.72 -2.58 0.13
CA VAL A 7 -12.93 -3.59 0.86
C VAL A 7 -13.15 -5.00 0.27
N GLY A 8 -14.38 -5.29 -0.19
CA GLY A 8 -14.72 -6.55 -0.85
C GLY A 8 -14.10 -6.73 -2.24
N ASP A 9 -13.77 -5.64 -2.94
CA ASP A 9 -13.30 -5.72 -4.33
C ASP A 9 -11.84 -6.18 -4.39
N PHE A 10 -11.01 -5.76 -3.42
CA PHE A 10 -9.64 -6.25 -3.27
C PHE A 10 -9.56 -7.69 -2.78
N ILE A 11 -10.49 -8.10 -1.90
CA ILE A 11 -10.62 -9.52 -1.51
C ILE A 11 -10.94 -10.38 -2.73
N THR A 12 -11.87 -9.91 -3.56
CA THR A 12 -12.27 -10.60 -4.80
C THR A 12 -11.07 -10.77 -5.74
N VAL A 13 -10.33 -9.69 -5.97
CA VAL A 13 -9.11 -9.72 -6.79
C VAL A 13 -8.04 -10.62 -6.19
N SER A 14 -7.80 -10.55 -4.88
CA SER A 14 -6.84 -11.43 -4.18
C SER A 14 -7.22 -12.90 -4.31
N THR A 15 -8.52 -13.22 -4.23
CA THR A 15 -9.05 -14.57 -4.42
C THR A 15 -8.85 -15.04 -5.86
N LEU A 16 -9.09 -14.16 -6.84
CA LEU A 16 -8.85 -14.43 -8.26
C LEU A 16 -7.36 -14.69 -8.54
N THR A 17 -6.47 -13.86 -8.00
CA THR A 17 -5.01 -14.05 -8.08
C THR A 17 -4.59 -15.40 -7.49
N LEU A 18 -5.15 -15.79 -6.33
CA LEU A 18 -4.85 -17.07 -5.69
C LEU A 18 -5.37 -18.26 -6.51
N LYS A 19 -6.56 -18.15 -7.13
CA LYS A 19 -7.10 -19.16 -8.05
C LYS A 19 -6.17 -19.34 -9.25
N LEU A 20 -5.77 -18.24 -9.90
CA LEU A 20 -4.85 -18.26 -11.04
C LEU A 20 -3.50 -18.85 -10.63
N TYR A 21 -2.93 -18.45 -9.49
CA TYR A 21 -1.70 -19.03 -8.96
C TYR A 21 -1.79 -20.56 -8.85
N ARG A 22 -2.88 -21.09 -8.27
CA ARG A 22 -3.08 -22.55 -8.13
C ARG A 22 -3.18 -23.23 -9.50
N SER A 23 -3.82 -22.59 -10.47
CA SER A 23 -3.93 -23.09 -11.84
C SER A 23 -2.58 -23.13 -12.57
N PHE A 24 -1.68 -22.19 -12.30
CA PHE A 24 -0.33 -22.16 -12.90
C PHE A 24 0.72 -22.93 -12.11
N LYS A 25 0.50 -23.22 -10.82
CA LYS A 25 1.45 -23.93 -9.95
C LYS A 25 1.84 -25.32 -10.50
N GLY A 26 0.94 -25.99 -11.21
CA GLY A 26 1.20 -27.26 -11.89
C GLY A 26 1.68 -27.13 -13.34
N ALA A 27 1.77 -25.92 -13.87
CA ALA A 27 2.10 -25.68 -15.27
C ALA A 27 3.63 -25.70 -15.49
N PRO A 28 4.10 -26.23 -16.63
CA PRO A 28 5.53 -26.39 -16.90
C PRO A 28 6.22 -25.06 -17.22
N GLY A 29 7.44 -24.90 -16.70
CA GLY A 29 8.51 -23.97 -17.12
C GLY A 29 8.13 -22.51 -17.36
N GLU A 30 7.46 -22.24 -18.48
CA GLU A 30 7.11 -20.90 -18.96
C GLU A 30 6.15 -20.16 -18.01
N PHE A 31 5.28 -20.90 -17.31
CA PHE A 31 4.34 -20.33 -16.33
C PHE A 31 4.87 -20.28 -14.90
N GLN A 32 6.07 -20.83 -14.65
CA GLN A 32 6.62 -20.87 -13.29
C GLN A 32 6.95 -19.47 -12.78
N GLU A 33 7.53 -18.63 -13.64
CA GLU A 33 7.83 -17.25 -13.29
C GLU A 33 6.55 -16.42 -13.07
N LEU A 34 5.53 -16.68 -13.90
CA LEU A 34 4.21 -16.08 -13.73
C LEU A 34 3.58 -16.48 -12.38
N SER A 35 3.72 -17.75 -11.99
CA SER A 35 3.24 -18.25 -10.69
C SER A 35 3.91 -17.52 -9.53
N ARG A 36 5.23 -17.27 -9.61
CA ARG A 36 5.96 -16.50 -8.58
C ARG A 36 5.48 -15.06 -8.50
N GLN A 37 5.20 -14.43 -9.64
CA GLN A 37 4.66 -13.08 -9.67
C GLN A 37 3.24 -13.02 -9.09
N LEU A 38 2.38 -14.00 -9.40
CA LEU A 38 1.05 -14.08 -8.80
C LEU A 38 1.10 -14.31 -7.29
N GLU A 39 2.04 -15.13 -6.81
CA GLU A 39 2.28 -15.33 -5.38
C GLU A 39 2.72 -14.02 -4.71
N SER A 40 3.68 -13.31 -5.30
CA SER A 40 4.11 -11.99 -4.82
C SER A 40 2.96 -10.98 -4.81
N LEU A 41 2.13 -10.96 -5.86
CA LEU A 41 0.99 -10.07 -5.95
C LEU A 41 -0.05 -10.39 -4.87
N HIS A 42 -0.33 -11.67 -4.63
CA HIS A 42 -1.25 -12.10 -3.58
C HIS A 42 -0.79 -11.66 -2.18
N ILE A 43 0.51 -11.74 -1.89
CA ILE A 43 1.08 -11.26 -0.62
C ILE A 43 0.86 -9.75 -0.45
N VAL A 44 1.15 -8.95 -1.48
CA VAL A 44 0.96 -7.49 -1.42
C VAL A 44 -0.53 -7.13 -1.31
N LEU A 45 -1.41 -7.84 -2.01
CA LEU A 45 -2.86 -7.66 -1.89
C LEU A 45 -3.40 -8.03 -0.51
N ALA A 46 -2.84 -9.06 0.13
CA ALA A 46 -3.19 -9.43 1.50
C ALA A 46 -2.80 -8.32 2.49
N ASP A 47 -1.59 -7.77 2.38
CA ASP A 47 -1.13 -6.66 3.21
C ASP A 47 -1.99 -5.40 3.00
N LEU A 48 -2.30 -5.05 1.75
CA LEU A 48 -3.22 -3.96 1.45
C LEU A 48 -4.60 -4.21 2.09
N ASN A 49 -5.11 -5.44 1.99
CA ASN A 49 -6.40 -5.80 2.56
C ASN A 49 -6.41 -5.60 4.09
N ASP A 50 -5.34 -5.99 4.79
CA ASP A 50 -5.21 -5.76 6.22
C ASP A 50 -5.19 -4.27 6.57
N GLN A 51 -4.53 -3.45 5.75
CA GLN A 51 -4.52 -2.00 5.92
C GLN A 51 -5.91 -1.38 5.67
N ILE A 52 -6.66 -1.85 4.68
CA ILE A 52 -8.02 -1.35 4.43
C ILE A 52 -8.94 -1.66 5.62
N HIS A 53 -8.85 -2.87 6.20
CA HIS A 53 -9.69 -3.26 7.35
C HIS A 53 -9.31 -2.58 8.66
N ASN A 54 -8.08 -2.09 8.78
CA ASN A 54 -7.64 -1.39 9.99
C ASN A 54 -8.08 0.08 9.93
N PRO A 55 -9.03 0.53 10.77
CA PRO A 55 -9.54 1.91 10.73
C PRO A 55 -8.48 2.95 11.08
N ASN A 56 -7.40 2.55 11.75
CA ASN A 56 -6.26 3.40 12.09
C ASN A 56 -5.13 3.32 11.06
N SER A 57 -5.32 2.65 9.93
CA SER A 57 -4.31 2.58 8.89
C SER A 57 -4.12 3.92 8.18
N LEU A 58 -2.94 4.11 7.61
CA LEU A 58 -2.60 5.30 6.84
C LEU A 58 -3.57 5.53 5.67
N LEU A 59 -4.05 4.44 5.08
CA LEU A 59 -4.99 4.47 3.96
C LEU A 59 -6.35 5.08 4.35
N ASN A 60 -6.85 4.76 5.55
CA ASN A 60 -8.09 5.32 6.09
C ASN A 60 -7.91 6.76 6.61
N LEU A 61 -6.70 7.13 7.04
CA LEU A 61 -6.34 8.47 7.50
C LEU A 61 -6.16 9.48 6.35
N ASP A 62 -5.72 9.03 5.17
CA ASP A 62 -5.34 9.88 4.02
C ASP A 62 -6.49 10.30 3.08
N GLY A 63 -7.73 9.90 3.36
CA GLY A 63 -8.94 10.46 2.73
C GLY A 63 -9.20 10.02 1.27
N THR A 64 -10.17 10.70 0.64
CA THR A 64 -10.80 10.31 -0.65
C THR A 64 -9.85 10.28 -1.87
N THR A 65 -8.79 11.09 -1.87
CA THR A 65 -7.84 11.15 -3.00
C THR A 65 -7.05 9.85 -3.16
N ARG A 66 -6.63 9.24 -2.04
CA ARG A 66 -5.92 7.95 -2.08
C ARG A 66 -6.83 6.79 -2.49
N HIS A 67 -8.12 6.89 -2.18
CA HIS A 67 -9.10 5.92 -2.64
C HIS A 67 -9.27 5.97 -4.17
N ALA A 68 -9.22 7.14 -4.80
CA ALA A 68 -9.31 7.25 -6.26
C ALA A 68 -8.08 6.66 -6.99
N GLU A 69 -6.88 6.90 -6.45
CA GLU A 69 -5.64 6.29 -6.96
C GLU A 69 -5.68 4.77 -6.81
N LEU A 70 -6.12 4.30 -5.64
CA LEU A 70 -6.29 2.88 -5.34
C LEU A 70 -7.31 2.21 -6.28
N ASN A 71 -8.42 2.89 -6.61
CA ASN A 71 -9.40 2.39 -7.58
C ASN A 71 -8.78 2.23 -8.97
N THR A 72 -7.96 3.18 -9.39
CA THR A 72 -7.27 3.08 -10.69
C THR A 72 -6.33 1.88 -10.70
N ILE A 73 -5.63 1.61 -9.60
CA ILE A 73 -4.76 0.43 -9.47
C ILE A 73 -5.62 -0.85 -9.51
N HIS A 74 -6.75 -0.86 -8.81
CA HIS A 74 -7.69 -1.98 -8.78
C HIS A 74 -8.19 -2.35 -10.19
N ASP A 75 -8.72 -1.38 -10.93
CA ASP A 75 -9.29 -1.60 -12.27
C ASP A 75 -8.24 -2.22 -13.23
N ASN A 76 -7.02 -1.68 -13.19
CA ASN A 76 -5.91 -2.20 -13.98
C ASN A 76 -5.51 -3.63 -13.56
N LEU A 77 -5.60 -3.95 -12.27
CA LEU A 77 -5.32 -5.29 -11.76
C LEU A 77 -6.37 -6.30 -12.21
N VAL A 78 -7.66 -5.95 -12.10
CA VAL A 78 -8.78 -6.76 -12.58
C VAL A 78 -8.60 -7.08 -14.05
N GLN A 79 -8.37 -6.07 -14.89
CA GLN A 79 -8.15 -6.26 -16.32
C GLN A 79 -6.97 -7.21 -16.59
N THR A 80 -5.87 -7.06 -15.84
CA THR A 80 -4.70 -7.94 -15.99
C THR A 80 -5.01 -9.38 -15.58
N MET A 81 -5.82 -9.58 -14.53
CA MET A 81 -6.25 -10.92 -14.09
C MET A 81 -7.21 -11.57 -15.11
N GLU A 82 -8.13 -10.82 -15.71
CA GLU A 82 -9.04 -11.31 -16.74
C GLU A 82 -8.28 -11.74 -18.01
N GLU A 83 -7.33 -10.93 -18.47
CA GLU A 83 -6.44 -11.30 -19.58
C GLU A 83 -5.65 -12.59 -19.28
N LEU A 84 -5.26 -12.76 -18.02
CA LEU A 84 -4.54 -13.95 -17.57
C LEU A 84 -5.42 -15.20 -17.55
N GLU A 85 -6.69 -15.05 -17.16
CA GLU A 85 -7.67 -16.12 -17.17
C GLU A 85 -7.97 -16.57 -18.61
N ASP A 86 -8.18 -15.64 -19.55
CA ASP A 86 -8.40 -15.98 -20.97
C ASP A 86 -7.19 -16.74 -21.56
N ILE A 87 -5.96 -16.30 -21.26
CA ILE A 87 -4.76 -17.00 -21.72
C ILE A 87 -4.62 -18.38 -21.08
N HIS A 88 -4.98 -18.51 -19.80
CA HIS A 88 -5.03 -19.82 -19.15
C HIS A 88 -6.03 -20.76 -19.84
N GLU A 89 -7.23 -20.28 -20.14
CA GLU A 89 -8.26 -21.07 -20.83
C GLU A 89 -7.84 -21.45 -22.25
N ARG A 90 -7.20 -20.54 -22.99
CA ARG A 90 -6.65 -20.82 -24.33
C ARG A 90 -5.56 -21.88 -24.26
N HIS A 91 -4.67 -21.80 -23.27
CA HIS A 91 -3.64 -22.83 -23.04
C HIS A 91 -4.27 -24.19 -22.73
N GLN A 92 -5.31 -24.25 -21.88
CA GLN A 92 -6.02 -25.50 -21.59
C GLN A 92 -6.68 -26.09 -22.84
N ARG A 93 -7.30 -25.27 -23.69
CA ARG A 93 -7.96 -25.70 -24.93
C ARG A 93 -6.99 -26.22 -25.99
N MET A 94 -5.87 -25.54 -26.21
CA MET A 94 -4.88 -25.93 -27.22
C MET A 94 -4.00 -27.11 -26.78
N GLY A 95 -3.82 -27.29 -25.47
CA GLY A 95 -2.90 -28.28 -24.92
C GLY A 95 -1.43 -27.87 -25.08
N ARG A 96 -0.57 -28.47 -24.24
CA ARG A 96 0.83 -28.07 -24.05
C ARG A 96 1.66 -28.03 -25.33
N ILE A 97 1.51 -29.03 -26.21
CA ILE A 97 2.35 -29.20 -27.41
C ILE A 97 2.00 -28.16 -28.48
N ALA A 98 0.72 -27.86 -28.65
CA ALA A 98 0.29 -26.84 -29.61
C ALA A 98 0.66 -25.44 -29.11
N TRP A 99 0.53 -25.19 -27.81
CA TRP A 99 0.90 -23.92 -27.18
C TRP A 99 2.39 -23.59 -27.35
N SER A 100 3.29 -24.54 -27.05
CA SER A 100 4.73 -24.29 -27.14
C SER A 100 5.22 -24.02 -28.56
N ARG A 101 4.46 -24.48 -29.58
CA ARG A 101 4.76 -24.21 -31.00
C ARG A 101 4.16 -22.88 -31.46
N PHE A 102 3.19 -22.35 -30.72
CA PHE A 102 2.51 -21.11 -31.03
C PHE A 102 3.33 -19.92 -30.50
N LYS A 103 4.23 -19.37 -31.32
CA LYS A 103 5.07 -18.20 -30.98
C LYS A 103 4.27 -17.01 -30.42
N LEU A 104 3.00 -16.86 -30.81
CA LEU A 104 2.14 -15.80 -30.32
C LEU A 104 1.79 -16.00 -28.84
N GLY A 105 1.54 -17.25 -28.38
CA GLY A 105 1.23 -17.54 -26.97
C GLY A 105 2.41 -17.28 -26.03
N LEU A 106 3.64 -17.56 -26.49
CA LEU A 106 4.88 -17.19 -25.78
C LEU A 106 5.06 -15.66 -25.66
N ARG A 107 4.70 -14.91 -26.70
CA ARG A 107 4.78 -13.44 -26.70
C ARG A 107 3.74 -12.84 -25.76
N ASP A 108 2.51 -13.34 -25.80
CA ASP A 108 1.43 -12.91 -24.93
C ASP A 108 1.77 -13.15 -23.45
N LEU A 109 2.40 -14.28 -23.14
CA LEU A 109 2.88 -14.61 -21.80
C LEU A 109 3.98 -13.64 -21.32
N ALA A 110 4.93 -13.29 -22.18
CA ALA A 110 5.97 -12.32 -21.84
C ALA A 110 5.38 -10.92 -21.58
N THR A 111 4.40 -10.50 -22.39
CA THR A 111 3.69 -9.23 -22.20
C THR A 111 2.90 -9.21 -20.90
N LEU A 112 2.17 -10.29 -20.58
CA LEU A 112 1.47 -10.44 -19.31
C LEU A 112 2.42 -10.36 -18.11
N ARG A 113 3.56 -11.04 -18.19
CA ARG A 113 4.58 -11.00 -17.13
C ARG A 113 5.09 -9.57 -16.90
N ALA A 114 5.30 -8.81 -17.98
CA ALA A 114 5.67 -7.41 -17.88
C ALA A 114 4.55 -6.57 -17.23
N LYS A 115 3.29 -6.78 -17.64
CA LYS A 115 2.13 -6.11 -17.01
C LYS A 115 2.03 -6.42 -15.52
N LEU A 116 2.12 -7.69 -15.13
CA LEU A 116 2.11 -8.13 -13.73
C LEU A 116 3.23 -7.47 -12.92
N THR A 117 4.44 -7.41 -13.48
CA THR A 117 5.58 -6.74 -12.84
C THR A 117 5.27 -5.27 -12.60
N VAL A 118 4.74 -4.57 -13.61
CA VAL A 118 4.31 -3.17 -13.47
C VAL A 118 3.24 -3.02 -12.40
N GLN A 119 2.22 -3.89 -12.36
CA GLN A 119 1.16 -3.82 -11.34
C GLN A 119 1.72 -4.02 -9.92
N ILE A 120 2.60 -5.00 -9.72
CA ILE A 120 3.26 -5.24 -8.42
C ILE A 120 4.10 -4.03 -8.02
N THR A 121 4.88 -3.45 -8.95
CA THR A 121 5.71 -2.27 -8.67
C THR A 121 4.84 -1.04 -8.36
N THR A 122 3.78 -0.80 -9.13
CA THR A 122 2.85 0.30 -8.90
C THR A 122 2.18 0.17 -7.53
N LEU A 123 1.69 -1.02 -7.18
CA LEU A 123 1.06 -1.27 -5.90
C LEU A 123 2.03 -1.06 -4.74
N ASN A 124 3.24 -1.63 -4.81
CA ASN A 124 4.29 -1.38 -3.80
C ASN A 124 4.67 0.11 -3.70
N GLY A 125 4.73 0.81 -4.83
CA GLY A 125 4.99 2.25 -4.88
C GLY A 125 3.90 3.05 -4.18
N PHE A 126 2.64 2.69 -4.40
CA PHE A 126 1.50 3.27 -3.70
C PHE A 126 1.61 3.05 -2.18
N MET A 127 1.88 1.82 -1.72
CA MET A 127 2.09 1.52 -0.30
C MET A 127 3.25 2.33 0.31
N GLY A 128 4.35 2.46 -0.43
CA GLY A 128 5.49 3.29 -0.04
C GLY A 128 5.11 4.77 0.06
N SER A 129 4.27 5.28 -0.85
CA SER A 129 3.80 6.66 -0.84
C SER A 129 2.93 6.98 0.37
N LEU A 130 2.12 6.02 0.85
CA LEU A 130 1.35 6.17 2.10
C LEU A 130 2.29 6.34 3.30
N THR A 131 3.31 5.48 3.38
CA THR A 131 4.30 5.51 4.46
C THR A 131 5.08 6.82 4.46
N LEU A 132 5.52 7.26 3.27
CA LEU A 132 6.25 8.51 3.12
C LEU A 132 5.39 9.73 3.44
N GLY A 133 4.13 9.74 3.01
CA GLY A 133 3.18 10.80 3.34
C GLY A 133 2.94 10.92 4.85
N ALA A 134 2.81 9.79 5.54
CA ALA A 134 2.70 9.76 6.99
C ALA A 134 3.95 10.30 7.69
N LEU A 135 5.14 9.88 7.25
CA LEU A 135 6.41 10.36 7.79
C LEU A 135 6.58 11.88 7.59
N GLY A 136 6.25 12.38 6.40
CA GLY A 136 6.30 13.81 6.10
C GLY A 136 5.34 14.66 6.96
N ARG A 137 4.24 14.08 7.46
CA ARG A 137 3.36 14.74 8.44
C ARG A 137 3.90 14.71 9.86
N MET A 138 4.67 13.68 10.23
CA MET A 138 5.25 13.56 11.57
C MET A 138 6.35 14.58 11.81
N GLU A 139 7.19 14.86 10.82
CA GLU A 139 8.30 15.80 10.94
C GLU A 139 7.90 17.20 11.47
N PRO A 140 6.91 17.90 10.90
CA PRO A 140 6.47 19.20 11.42
C PRO A 140 5.77 19.08 12.78
N MET A 141 5.09 17.97 13.07
CA MET A 141 4.49 17.74 14.39
C MET A 141 5.56 17.61 15.47
N LEU A 142 6.63 16.87 15.19
CA LEU A 142 7.76 16.71 16.12
C LEU A 142 8.44 18.05 16.36
N GLN A 143 8.69 18.83 15.29
CA GLN A 143 9.25 20.17 15.43
C GLN A 143 8.37 21.06 16.32
N ARG A 144 7.05 21.03 16.11
CA ARG A 144 6.12 21.79 16.95
C ARG A 144 6.13 21.35 18.40
N ILE A 145 6.24 20.04 18.66
CA ILE A 145 6.37 19.51 20.02
C ILE A 145 7.67 20.01 20.67
N TYR A 146 8.79 19.99 19.95
CA TYR A 146 10.07 20.51 20.44
C TYR A 146 9.97 22.00 20.82
N GLU A 147 9.38 22.83 19.96
CA GLU A 147 9.15 24.25 20.24
C GLU A 147 8.31 24.47 21.51
N LEU A 148 7.20 23.74 21.65
CA LEU A 148 6.32 23.85 22.82
C LEU A 148 7.02 23.41 24.12
N LEU A 149 7.89 22.41 24.04
CA LEU A 149 8.70 21.98 25.18
C LEU A 149 9.74 23.02 25.56
N GLU A 150 10.40 23.64 24.59
CA GLU A 150 11.37 24.71 24.82
C GLU A 150 10.71 25.97 25.41
N GLU A 151 9.56 26.38 24.86
CA GLU A 151 8.74 27.47 25.41
C GLU A 151 8.31 27.19 26.86
N ARG A 152 7.92 25.95 27.17
CA ARG A 152 7.53 25.56 28.53
C ARG A 152 8.72 25.57 29.49
N VAL A 153 9.89 25.08 29.06
CA VAL A 153 11.11 25.08 29.88
C VAL A 153 11.60 26.50 30.16
N THR A 154 11.62 27.36 29.13
CA THR A 154 12.01 28.76 29.27
C THR A 154 11.02 29.54 30.13
N GLY A 155 9.71 29.37 29.90
CA GLY A 155 8.66 29.96 30.74
C GLY A 155 8.76 29.57 32.21
N ASN A 156 8.99 28.28 32.51
CA ASN A 156 9.19 27.81 33.88
C ASN A 156 10.45 28.41 34.53
N ARG A 157 11.54 28.57 33.78
CA ARG A 157 12.77 29.23 34.28
C ARG A 157 12.53 30.69 34.63
N VAL A 158 11.84 31.43 33.76
CA VAL A 158 11.50 32.85 33.99
C VAL A 158 10.61 32.97 35.22
N MET A 159 9.56 32.15 35.33
CA MET A 159 8.67 32.12 36.49
C MET A 159 9.44 31.87 37.79
N ALA A 160 10.36 30.89 37.80
CA ALA A 160 11.19 30.58 38.96
C ALA A 160 12.10 31.76 39.36
N GLN A 161 12.69 32.46 38.39
CA GLN A 161 13.51 33.66 38.63
C GLN A 161 12.66 34.81 39.19
N THR A 162 11.47 35.06 38.64
CA THR A 162 10.56 36.11 39.14
C THR A 162 10.17 35.87 40.60
N ILE A 163 9.87 34.62 40.98
CA ILE A 163 9.54 34.26 42.37
C ILE A 163 10.74 34.50 43.30
N LEU A 164 11.95 34.10 42.88
CA LEU A 164 13.17 34.32 43.66
C LEU A 164 13.47 35.81 43.86
N SER A 165 13.31 36.62 42.82
CA SER A 165 13.51 38.07 42.90
C SER A 165 12.46 38.76 43.79
N ALA A 166 11.18 38.36 43.71
CA ALA A 166 10.12 38.90 44.55
C ALA A 166 10.30 38.54 46.05
N ALA A 167 10.79 37.33 46.34
CA ALA A 167 11.10 36.89 47.70
C ALA A 167 12.36 37.57 48.29
N SER A 168 13.21 38.15 47.45
CA SER A 168 14.45 38.83 47.86
C SER A 168 14.29 40.34 48.05
N CYS A 169 13.09 40.89 47.79
CA CYS A 169 12.81 42.30 48.08
C CYS A 169 12.64 42.48 49.60
N PRO A 170 13.48 43.28 50.27
CA PRO A 170 13.32 43.56 51.69
C PRO A 170 12.02 44.35 51.91
N ASP A 171 11.24 43.93 52.90
CA ASP A 171 10.08 44.64 53.41
C ASP A 171 10.57 45.94 54.07
N ASP A 172 10.70 46.99 53.25
CA ASP A 172 11.03 48.34 53.70
C ASP A 172 9.72 48.99 54.21
N SER A 173 9.22 48.43 55.32
CA SER A 173 8.16 49.01 56.14
C SER A 173 8.83 49.61 57.37
N GLY A 174 8.92 50.94 57.38
CA GLY A 174 9.53 51.75 58.45
C GLY A 174 8.73 51.86 59.74
#